data_AF-A0A963RBS0-F1
#
_entry.id   AF-A0A963RBS0-F1
#
_cell.length_a   1.000
_cell.length_b   1.000
_cell.length_c   1.000
_cell.angle_alpha   90.00
_cell.angle_beta   90.00
_cell.angle_gamma   90.00
#
_symmetry.space_group_name_H-M   'P 1'
#
loop_
_entity.id
_entity.type
_entity.pdbx_description
1 polymer ?
#
loop_
_entity_poly.entity_id
_entity_poly.type
_entity_poly.pdbx_seq_one_letter_code
_entity_poly.pdbx_strand_id
1 'polypeptide(L)'
;MTRRKDMAHPVPQTLAEATELLQDYVALDRRILAARLRAEQEIDRIKAERDREIGQYQEAQGSWFPALKAWWEAGGKELAGRSRSAELAGAKIGIRLTPPKVKLKRGVKVEDVIAWLRSVEWSRAPQLLRTKVELDKAAIIKSVADSQGEEDLLAEQGVTVVQDDEFFIDTALDEDAVKKEVATA
;
A
#
# COMPACT_ATOMS: atom_id res chain seq x y z
N MET A 1 3.29 5.57 31.21
CA MET A 1 3.04 4.17 30.83
C MET A 1 4.08 3.31 31.53
N THR A 2 3.67 2.55 32.53
CA THR A 2 4.57 1.70 33.33
C THR A 2 5.05 0.54 32.46
N ARG A 3 6.38 0.39 32.31
CA ARG A 3 6.98 -0.79 31.68
C ARG A 3 6.51 -2.03 32.45
N ARG A 4 5.64 -2.85 31.86
CA ARG A 4 5.32 -4.16 32.43
C ARG A 4 6.63 -4.96 32.45
N LYS A 5 7.00 -5.43 33.64
CA LYS A 5 8.13 -6.34 33.80
C LYS A 5 7.68 -7.67 33.20
N ASP A 6 8.35 -8.14 32.16
CA ASP A 6 8.03 -9.42 31.54
C ASP A 6 8.11 -10.52 32.60
N MET A 7 7.03 -11.29 32.72
CA MET A 7 7.04 -12.50 33.55
C MET A 7 7.85 -13.54 32.80
N ALA A 8 9.03 -13.87 33.32
CA ALA A 8 9.86 -14.92 32.75
C ALA A 8 9.11 -16.26 32.80
N HIS A 9 8.97 -16.92 31.65
CA HIS A 9 8.50 -18.29 31.61
C HIS A 9 9.61 -19.21 32.13
N PRO A 10 9.31 -20.26 32.92
CA PRO A 10 10.31 -21.25 33.28
C PRO A 10 10.96 -21.85 32.03
N VAL A 11 12.30 -21.91 32.03
CA VAL A 11 13.10 -22.50 30.95
C VAL A 11 12.98 -24.02 31.05
N PRO A 12 12.56 -24.73 29.98
CA PRO A 12 12.46 -26.18 30.00
C PRO A 12 13.84 -26.80 30.25
N GLN A 13 13.91 -27.73 31.20
CA GLN A 13 15.14 -28.44 31.58
C GLN A 13 15.23 -29.83 30.92
N THR A 14 14.12 -30.30 30.35
CA THR A 14 14.04 -31.61 29.71
C THR A 14 13.39 -31.52 28.33
N LEU A 15 13.65 -32.53 27.49
CA LEU A 15 13.00 -32.65 26.18
C LEU A 15 11.47 -32.72 26.30
N ALA A 16 10.96 -33.35 27.35
CA ALA A 16 9.52 -33.46 27.60
C ALA A 16 8.90 -32.08 27.88
N GLU A 17 9.52 -31.29 28.77
CA GLU A 17 9.09 -29.92 29.07
C GLU A 17 9.18 -29.00 27.84
N ALA A 18 10.23 -29.14 27.03
CA ALA A 18 10.38 -28.36 25.80
C ALA A 18 9.30 -28.73 24.76
N THR A 19 8.94 -30.01 24.67
CA THR A 19 7.89 -30.50 23.76
C THR A 19 6.51 -29.99 24.17
N GLU A 20 6.19 -30.03 25.47
CA GLU A 20 4.94 -29.49 26.00
C GLU A 20 4.83 -27.98 25.76
N LEU A 21 5.91 -27.24 26.05
CA LEU A 21 5.96 -25.80 25.79
C LEU A 21 5.80 -25.47 24.30
N LEU A 22 6.38 -26.28 23.41
CA LEU A 22 6.22 -26.11 21.97
C LEU A 22 4.78 -26.40 21.51
N GLN A 23 4.11 -27.41 22.08
CA GLN A 23 2.70 -27.69 21.79
C GLN A 23 1.79 -26.52 22.20
N ASP A 24 2.03 -25.96 23.39
CA ASP A 24 1.32 -24.77 23.86
C ASP A 24 1.58 -23.56 22.97
N TYR A 25 2.83 -23.36 22.55
CA TYR A 25 3.22 -22.31 21.61
C TYR A 25 2.45 -22.42 20.29
N VAL A 26 2.44 -23.61 19.67
CA VAL A 26 1.71 -23.87 18.41
C VAL A 26 0.20 -23.65 18.59
N ALA A 27 -0.37 -24.07 19.73
CA ALA A 27 -1.77 -23.86 20.03
C ALA A 27 -2.11 -22.36 20.18
N LEU A 28 -1.24 -21.57 20.78
CA LEU A 28 -1.39 -20.11 20.87
C LEU A 28 -1.28 -19.44 19.50
N ASP A 29 -0.31 -19.85 18.67
CA ASP A 29 -0.14 -19.31 17.33
C ASP A 29 -1.38 -19.57 16.46
N ARG A 30 -1.94 -20.78 16.53
CA ARG A 30 -3.23 -21.11 15.88
C ARG A 30 -4.38 -20.23 16.37
N ARG A 31 -4.47 -19.96 17.68
CA ARG A 31 -5.51 -19.07 18.25
C ARG A 31 -5.34 -17.62 17.76
N ILE A 32 -4.10 -17.14 17.67
CA ILE A 32 -3.78 -15.81 17.15
C ILE A 32 -4.20 -15.72 15.68
N LEU A 33 -3.84 -16.71 14.86
CA LEU A 33 -4.25 -16.78 13.46
C LEU A 33 -5.77 -16.78 13.31
N ALA A 34 -6.47 -17.64 14.05
CA ALA A 34 -7.94 -17.68 14.03
C ALA A 34 -8.57 -16.33 14.45
N ALA A 35 -8.01 -15.64 15.44
CA ALA A 35 -8.48 -14.32 15.84
C ALA A 35 -8.27 -13.26 14.74
N ARG A 36 -7.12 -13.28 14.05
CA ARG A 36 -6.84 -12.39 12.90
C ARG A 36 -7.82 -12.64 11.75
N LEU A 37 -8.04 -13.90 11.40
CA LEU A 37 -8.96 -14.29 10.32
C LEU A 37 -10.41 -13.88 10.61
N ARG A 38 -10.89 -14.04 11.86
CA ARG A 38 -12.20 -13.51 12.28
C ARG A 38 -12.30 -12.00 12.10
N ALA A 39 -11.27 -11.27 12.51
CA ALA A 39 -11.24 -9.82 12.37
C ALA A 39 -11.27 -9.41 10.88
N GLU A 40 -10.54 -10.10 10.02
CA GLU A 40 -10.55 -9.84 8.58
C GLU A 40 -11.93 -10.09 7.95
N GLN A 41 -12.60 -11.21 8.30
CA GLN A 41 -13.96 -11.49 7.85
C GLN A 41 -14.95 -10.40 8.26
N GLU A 42 -14.84 -9.91 9.49
CA GLU A 42 -15.71 -8.83 9.98
C GLU A 42 -15.43 -7.51 9.27
N ILE A 43 -14.16 -7.17 9.06
CA ILE A 43 -13.76 -5.99 8.28
C ILE A 43 -14.33 -6.06 6.87
N ASP A 44 -14.27 -7.22 6.22
CA ASP A 44 -14.78 -7.41 4.87
C ASP A 44 -16.30 -7.34 4.81
N ARG A 45 -17.00 -7.85 5.83
CA ARG A 45 -18.45 -7.66 5.98
C ARG A 45 -18.81 -6.18 6.06
N ILE A 46 -18.14 -5.42 6.93
CA ILE A 46 -18.35 -3.98 7.10
C ILE A 46 -18.05 -3.22 5.81
N LYS A 47 -16.96 -3.57 5.11
CA LYS A 47 -16.64 -2.97 3.80
C LYS A 47 -17.74 -3.24 2.79
N ALA A 48 -18.24 -4.47 2.70
CA ALA A 48 -19.28 -4.84 1.75
C ALA A 48 -20.61 -4.10 2.01
N GLU A 49 -21.01 -3.95 3.27
CA GLU A 49 -22.19 -3.18 3.66
C GLU A 49 -22.02 -1.69 3.32
N ARG A 50 -20.90 -1.09 3.72
CA ARG A 50 -20.55 0.30 3.40
C ARG A 50 -20.56 0.53 1.89
N ASP A 51 -19.96 -0.36 1.10
CA ASP A 51 -19.84 -0.20 -0.34
C ASP A 51 -21.21 -0.32 -1.03
N ARG A 52 -22.12 -1.14 -0.48
CA ARG A 52 -23.52 -1.20 -0.92
C ARG A 52 -24.25 0.12 -0.66
N GLU A 53 -24.13 0.69 0.53
CA GLU A 53 -24.76 1.97 0.88
C GLU A 53 -24.21 3.13 0.03
N ILE A 54 -22.88 3.22 -0.07
CA ILE A 54 -22.20 4.23 -0.90
C ILE A 54 -22.66 4.09 -2.36
N GLY A 55 -22.78 2.87 -2.87
CA GLY A 55 -23.24 2.60 -4.24
C GLY A 55 -24.62 3.20 -4.51
N GLN A 56 -25.58 3.03 -3.59
CA GLN A 56 -26.93 3.60 -3.73
C GLN A 56 -26.89 5.14 -3.77
N TYR A 57 -26.10 5.77 -2.90
CA TYR A 57 -25.96 7.23 -2.88
C TYR A 57 -25.24 7.76 -4.12
N GLN A 58 -24.24 7.04 -4.63
CA GLN A 58 -23.51 7.40 -5.84
C GLN A 58 -24.37 7.26 -7.09
N GLU A 59 -25.25 6.26 -7.18
CA GLU A 59 -26.21 6.13 -8.28
C GLU A 59 -27.16 7.33 -8.33
N ALA A 60 -27.73 7.70 -7.18
CA ALA A 60 -28.57 8.88 -7.06
C ALA A 60 -27.82 10.16 -7.47
N GLN A 61 -26.62 10.39 -6.91
CA GLN A 61 -25.77 11.54 -7.27
C GLN A 61 -25.39 11.53 -8.76
N GLY A 62 -25.15 10.36 -9.35
CA GLY A 62 -24.81 10.17 -10.75
C GLY A 62 -25.92 10.64 -11.70
N SER A 63 -27.19 10.54 -11.29
CA SER A 63 -28.33 11.09 -12.02
C SER A 63 -28.56 12.58 -11.76
N TRP A 64 -28.33 13.05 -10.52
CA TRP A 64 -28.59 14.44 -10.13
C TRP A 64 -27.55 15.41 -10.65
N PHE A 65 -26.27 15.03 -10.66
CA PHE A 65 -25.18 15.87 -11.14
C PHE A 65 -25.37 16.33 -12.60
N PRO A 66 -25.63 15.45 -13.60
CA PRO A 66 -25.87 15.89 -14.98
C PRO A 66 -27.14 16.74 -15.11
N ALA A 67 -28.19 16.49 -14.32
CA ALA A 67 -29.39 17.33 -14.32
C ALA A 67 -29.09 18.76 -13.84
N LEU A 68 -28.36 18.90 -12.72
CA LEU A 68 -27.92 20.20 -12.21
C LEU A 68 -26.95 20.90 -13.17
N LYS A 69 -26.06 20.15 -13.82
CA LYS A 69 -25.16 20.68 -14.85
C LYS A 69 -25.96 21.22 -16.05
N ALA A 70 -26.93 20.46 -16.55
CA ALA A 70 -27.77 20.88 -17.68
C ALA A 70 -28.55 22.16 -17.33
N TRP A 71 -29.13 22.23 -16.13
CA TRP A 71 -29.78 23.45 -15.64
C TRP A 71 -28.82 24.65 -15.53
N TRP A 72 -27.61 24.43 -15.00
CA TRP A 72 -26.58 25.47 -14.91
C TRP A 72 -26.21 26.04 -16.28
N GLU A 73 -26.01 25.16 -17.27
CA GLU A 73 -25.67 25.52 -18.65
C GLU A 73 -26.83 26.23 -19.38
N ALA A 74 -28.07 25.83 -19.10
CA ALA A 74 -29.28 26.38 -19.72
C ALA A 74 -29.66 27.79 -19.23
N GLY A 75 -29.22 28.20 -18.03
CA GLY A 75 -29.53 29.53 -17.49
C GLY A 75 -29.10 29.75 -16.05
N GLY A 76 -28.89 28.69 -15.27
CA GLY A 76 -28.50 28.81 -13.85
C GLY A 76 -27.21 29.60 -13.62
N LYS A 77 -26.31 29.66 -14.61
CA LYS A 77 -25.07 30.47 -14.57
C LYS A 77 -25.30 31.97 -14.31
N GLU A 78 -26.50 32.50 -14.58
CA GLU A 78 -26.82 33.91 -14.32
C GLU A 78 -26.69 34.26 -12.83
N LEU A 79 -26.94 33.30 -11.94
CA LEU A 79 -26.74 33.45 -10.50
C LEU A 79 -25.29 33.76 -10.11
N ALA A 80 -24.32 33.38 -10.96
CA ALA A 80 -22.91 33.62 -10.70
C ALA A 80 -22.47 35.07 -11.02
N GLY A 81 -23.27 35.82 -11.78
CA GLY A 81 -22.90 37.15 -12.26
C GLY A 81 -21.53 37.15 -12.97
N ARG A 82 -20.55 37.88 -12.40
CA ARG A 82 -19.17 37.95 -12.92
C ARG A 82 -18.27 36.80 -12.44
N SER A 83 -18.71 36.04 -11.44
CA SER A 83 -17.99 34.90 -10.88
C SER A 83 -18.24 33.64 -11.71
N ARG A 84 -17.45 32.59 -11.47
CA ARG A 84 -17.65 31.27 -12.11
C ARG A 84 -18.56 30.33 -11.30
N SER A 85 -19.11 30.80 -10.19
CA SER A 85 -19.89 30.01 -9.22
C SER A 85 -20.83 30.89 -8.42
N ALA A 86 -21.90 30.29 -7.88
CA ALA A 86 -22.86 30.90 -6.96
C ALA A 86 -23.11 29.98 -5.75
N GLU A 87 -23.57 30.57 -4.64
CA GLU A 87 -24.10 29.82 -3.49
C GLU A 87 -25.58 29.51 -3.74
N LEU A 88 -25.98 28.26 -3.53
CA LEU A 88 -27.33 27.75 -3.72
C LEU A 88 -27.58 26.57 -2.78
N ALA A 89 -28.66 26.64 -1.99
CA ALA A 89 -29.07 25.58 -1.06
C ALA A 89 -27.95 25.12 -0.09
N GLY A 90 -27.11 26.05 0.38
CA GLY A 90 -25.99 25.75 1.27
C GLY A 90 -24.78 25.10 0.60
N ALA A 91 -24.78 25.02 -0.74
CA ALA A 91 -23.68 24.50 -1.54
C ALA A 91 -23.24 25.51 -2.61
N LYS A 92 -22.00 25.36 -3.06
CA LYS A 92 -21.44 26.15 -4.14
C LYS A 92 -21.53 25.39 -5.46
N ILE A 93 -22.25 25.94 -6.43
CA ILE A 93 -22.37 25.40 -7.78
C ILE A 93 -21.66 26.32 -8.78
N GLY A 94 -20.96 25.74 -9.75
CA GLY A 94 -20.25 26.52 -10.76
C GLY A 94 -19.24 25.71 -11.57
N ILE A 95 -18.47 26.42 -12.39
CA ILE A 95 -17.39 25.88 -13.20
C ILE A 95 -16.04 26.26 -12.61
N ARG A 96 -15.06 25.35 -12.68
CA ARG A 96 -13.68 25.59 -12.25
C ARG A 96 -12.70 25.27 -13.37
N LEU A 97 -11.58 25.97 -13.39
CA LEU A 97 -10.45 25.58 -14.22
C LEU A 97 -9.71 24.44 -13.50
N THR A 98 -9.57 23.30 -14.15
CA THR A 98 -8.77 22.20 -13.60
C THR A 98 -7.28 22.58 -13.63
N PRO A 99 -6.44 22.03 -12.73
CA PRO A 99 -5.00 22.19 -12.83
C PRO A 99 -4.47 21.78 -14.21
N PRO A 100 -3.41 22.42 -14.71
CA PRO A 100 -2.73 21.98 -15.93
C PRO A 100 -2.31 20.52 -15.81
N LYS A 101 -2.59 19.72 -16.84
CA LYS A 101 -2.19 18.31 -16.91
C LYS A 101 -1.41 18.05 -18.18
N VAL A 102 -0.28 17.34 -18.06
CA VAL A 102 0.45 16.82 -19.22
C VAL A 102 -0.36 15.68 -19.83
N LYS A 103 -0.68 15.80 -21.12
CA LYS A 103 -1.34 14.75 -21.91
C LYS A 103 -0.48 14.44 -23.11
N LEU A 104 -0.27 13.15 -23.36
CA LEU A 104 0.37 12.69 -24.58
C LEU A 104 -0.68 12.53 -25.69
N LYS A 105 -0.28 12.80 -26.93
CA LYS A 105 -1.12 12.54 -28.10
C LYS A 105 -1.38 11.03 -28.19
N ARG A 106 -2.56 10.65 -28.69
CA ARG A 106 -2.91 9.24 -28.94
C ARG A 106 -1.80 8.57 -29.78
N GLY A 107 -1.32 7.42 -29.31
CA GLY A 107 -0.26 6.64 -29.96
C GLY A 107 1.17 7.01 -29.55
N VAL A 108 1.38 8.12 -28.82
CA VAL A 108 2.70 8.49 -28.28
C VAL A 108 2.93 7.78 -26.96
N LYS A 109 4.04 7.03 -26.85
CA LYS A 109 4.43 6.37 -25.61
C LYS A 109 5.27 7.30 -24.74
N VAL A 110 5.24 7.09 -23.43
CA VAL A 110 6.03 7.86 -22.48
C VAL A 110 7.52 7.65 -22.74
N GLU A 111 7.91 6.42 -23.08
CA GLU A 111 9.28 6.00 -23.34
C GLU A 111 9.88 6.74 -24.55
N ASP A 112 9.08 6.94 -25.61
CA ASP A 112 9.50 7.70 -26.79
C ASP A 112 9.77 9.17 -26.44
N VAL A 113 8.92 9.74 -25.58
CA VAL A 113 9.09 11.12 -25.08
C VAL A 113 10.32 11.23 -24.18
N ILE A 114 10.58 10.23 -23.33
CA ILE A 114 11.79 10.18 -22.51
C ILE A 114 13.04 10.07 -23.40
N ALA A 115 13.02 9.18 -24.40
CA ALA A 115 14.14 9.00 -25.34
C ALA A 115 14.42 10.29 -26.12
N TRP A 116 13.37 10.94 -26.61
CA TRP A 116 13.47 12.24 -27.27
C TRP A 116 14.01 13.33 -26.33
N LEU A 117 13.50 13.44 -25.09
CA LEU A 117 13.98 14.41 -24.10
C LEU A 117 15.46 14.17 -23.74
N ARG A 118 15.95 12.93 -23.81
CA ARG A 118 17.37 12.60 -23.64
C ARG A 118 18.21 12.93 -24.86
N SER A 119 17.63 12.95 -26.06
CA SER A 119 18.37 13.16 -27.31
C SER A 119 18.47 14.62 -27.76
N VAL A 120 17.64 15.52 -27.22
CA VAL A 120 17.60 16.93 -27.64
C VAL A 120 18.61 17.79 -26.88
N GLU A 121 19.24 18.73 -27.59
CA GLU A 121 20.08 19.79 -26.99
C GLU A 121 19.26 20.95 -26.41
N TRP A 122 18.14 20.62 -25.77
CA TRP A 122 17.30 21.61 -25.10
C TRP A 122 17.70 21.71 -23.63
N SER A 123 18.21 22.86 -23.21
CA SER A 123 18.77 23.08 -21.86
C SER A 123 17.82 22.77 -20.69
N ARG A 124 16.49 22.80 -20.92
CA ARG A 124 15.49 22.44 -19.91
C ARG A 124 15.05 20.99 -19.95
N ALA A 125 15.39 20.22 -20.99
CA ALA A 125 14.96 18.83 -21.12
C ALA A 125 15.36 17.95 -19.92
N PRO A 126 16.57 18.08 -19.34
CA PRO A 126 16.93 17.32 -18.14
C PRO A 126 16.03 17.62 -16.92
N GLN A 127 15.49 18.84 -16.80
CA GLN A 127 14.61 19.24 -15.69
C GLN A 127 13.21 18.63 -15.80
N LEU A 128 12.86 18.08 -16.97
CA LEU A 128 11.59 17.41 -17.22
C LEU A 128 11.66 15.89 -16.95
N LEU A 129 12.84 15.37 -16.61
CA LEU A 129 13.08 13.98 -16.31
C LEU A 129 13.47 13.82 -14.83
N ARG A 130 12.93 12.79 -14.17
CA ARG A 130 13.32 12.42 -12.81
C ARG A 130 14.13 11.13 -12.85
N THR A 131 15.28 11.13 -12.20
CA THR A 131 16.10 9.92 -12.00
C THR A 131 15.98 9.46 -10.54
N LYS A 132 15.84 8.15 -10.34
CA LYS A 132 15.92 7.49 -9.03
C LYS A 132 17.03 6.46 -9.12
N VAL A 133 18.02 6.55 -8.23
CA VAL A 133 19.11 5.59 -8.10
C VAL A 133 18.94 4.89 -6.76
N GLU A 134 18.98 3.57 -6.76
CA GLU A 134 18.83 2.73 -5.56
C GLU A 134 19.92 1.68 -5.54
N LEU A 135 20.29 1.22 -4.35
CA LEU A 135 21.21 0.10 -4.20
C LEU A 135 20.53 -1.19 -4.62
N ASP A 136 21.16 -1.93 -5.52
CA ASP A 136 20.78 -3.30 -5.81
C ASP A 136 21.42 -4.23 -4.77
N LYS A 137 20.71 -4.41 -3.64
CA LYS A 137 21.19 -5.26 -2.55
C LYS A 137 21.39 -6.71 -2.97
N ALA A 138 20.56 -7.22 -3.88
CA ALA A 138 20.69 -8.60 -4.37
C ALA A 138 21.95 -8.76 -5.22
N ALA A 139 22.24 -7.79 -6.10
CA ALA A 139 23.49 -7.78 -6.87
C ALA A 139 24.71 -7.65 -5.95
N ILE A 140 24.64 -6.82 -4.90
CA ILE A 140 25.73 -6.68 -3.91
C ILE A 140 25.99 -8.01 -3.20
N ILE A 141 24.95 -8.67 -2.67
CA ILE A 141 25.07 -9.98 -2.00
C ILE A 141 25.68 -11.01 -2.95
N LYS A 142 25.19 -11.04 -4.20
CA LYS A 142 25.72 -11.94 -5.22
C LYS A 142 27.19 -11.66 -5.55
N SER A 143 27.58 -10.39 -5.67
CA SER A 143 28.96 -9.99 -5.97
C SER A 143 29.91 -10.45 -4.86
N VAL A 144 29.52 -10.25 -3.60
CA VAL A 144 30.29 -10.71 -2.44
C VAL A 144 30.39 -12.24 -2.41
N ALA A 145 29.33 -12.96 -2.75
CA ALA A 145 29.35 -14.43 -2.79
C ALA A 145 30.20 -15.01 -3.93
N ASP A 146 30.27 -14.33 -5.08
CA ASP A 146 30.92 -14.81 -6.29
C ASP A 146 32.40 -14.38 -6.43
N SER A 147 32.92 -13.48 -5.57
CA SER A 147 34.27 -12.91 -5.73
C SER A 147 35.21 -13.04 -4.52
N GLN A 148 36.49 -12.73 -4.74
CA GLN A 148 37.54 -12.79 -3.71
C GLN A 148 38.03 -11.40 -3.23
N GLY A 149 37.28 -10.32 -3.47
CA GLY A 149 37.77 -8.98 -3.10
C GLY A 149 36.76 -7.82 -3.17
N GLU A 150 35.53 -8.03 -3.66
CA GLU A 150 34.53 -6.97 -3.64
C GLU A 150 34.00 -6.69 -2.24
N GLU A 151 34.09 -7.66 -1.33
CA GLU A 151 33.75 -7.50 0.08
C GLU A 151 34.61 -6.42 0.76
N ASP A 152 35.94 -6.43 0.55
CA ASP A 152 36.85 -5.45 1.13
C ASP A 152 36.55 -4.03 0.60
N LEU A 153 36.31 -3.90 -0.71
CA LEU A 153 35.95 -2.63 -1.34
C LEU A 153 34.62 -2.06 -0.79
N LEU A 154 33.64 -2.92 -0.56
CA LEU A 154 32.36 -2.53 0.02
C LEU A 154 32.51 -2.16 1.50
N ALA A 155 33.32 -2.92 2.25
CA ALA A 155 33.61 -2.67 3.65
C ALA A 155 34.32 -1.33 3.86
N GLU A 156 35.26 -0.97 2.99
CA GLU A 156 35.91 0.35 2.96
C GLU A 156 34.90 1.51 2.81
N GLN A 157 33.77 1.26 2.16
CA GLN A 157 32.67 2.22 1.99
C GLN A 157 31.55 2.07 3.05
N GLY A 158 31.75 1.23 4.07
CA GLY A 158 30.79 1.01 5.15
C GLY A 158 29.62 0.09 4.79
N VAL A 159 29.76 -0.75 3.76
CA VAL A 159 28.77 -1.75 3.37
C VAL A 159 29.29 -3.14 3.72
N THR A 160 28.56 -3.87 4.55
CA THR A 160 28.89 -5.25 4.93
C THR A 160 27.72 -6.18 4.63
N VAL A 161 28.04 -7.40 4.19
CA VAL A 161 27.07 -8.50 4.07
C VAL A 161 27.24 -9.35 5.31
N VAL A 162 26.20 -9.43 6.14
CA VAL A 162 26.21 -10.19 7.39
C VAL A 162 25.21 -11.32 7.33
N GLN A 163 25.57 -12.46 7.92
CA GLN A 163 24.70 -13.60 8.10
C GLN A 163 24.86 -14.10 9.53
N ASP A 164 23.75 -14.15 10.27
CA ASP A 164 23.70 -14.57 11.66
C ASP A 164 22.83 -15.82 11.78
N ASP A 165 23.21 -16.74 12.67
CA ASP A 165 22.35 -17.85 13.07
C ASP A 165 21.21 -17.32 13.93
N GLU A 166 19.97 -17.59 13.51
CA GLU A 166 18.76 -17.18 14.23
C GLU A 166 17.98 -18.40 14.73
N PHE A 167 17.53 -18.36 15.99
CA PHE A 167 16.59 -19.34 16.52
C PHE A 167 15.21 -19.12 15.89
N PHE A 168 14.62 -20.18 15.34
CA PHE A 168 13.30 -20.13 14.73
C PHE A 168 12.39 -21.26 15.24
N ILE A 169 11.08 -21.01 15.22
CA ILE A 169 10.03 -22.02 15.38
C ILE A 169 9.13 -21.92 14.15
N ASP A 170 9.12 -22.95 13.32
CA ASP A 170 8.15 -23.09 12.25
C ASP A 170 6.97 -23.95 12.77
N THR A 171 5.81 -23.31 12.92
CA THR A 171 4.61 -23.97 13.44
C THR A 171 3.88 -24.82 12.40
N ALA A 172 4.28 -24.75 11.12
CA ALA A 172 3.68 -25.46 9.99
C ALA A 172 2.14 -25.40 9.95
N LEU A 173 1.57 -24.29 10.44
CA LEU A 173 0.11 -24.11 10.49
C LEU A 173 -0.47 -24.03 9.08
N ASP A 174 -1.52 -24.81 8.83
CA ASP A 174 -2.32 -24.73 7.61
C ASP A 174 -3.35 -23.59 7.76
N GLU A 175 -3.03 -22.44 7.17
CA GLU A 175 -3.90 -21.26 7.20
C GLU A 175 -5.27 -21.53 6.54
N ASP A 176 -5.33 -22.30 5.46
CA ASP A 176 -6.57 -22.62 4.76
C ASP A 176 -7.48 -23.51 5.62
N ALA A 177 -6.90 -24.45 6.37
CA ALA A 177 -7.65 -25.25 7.32
C ALA A 177 -8.23 -24.39 8.45
N VAL A 178 -7.44 -23.50 9.05
CA VAL A 178 -7.91 -22.59 10.12
C VAL A 178 -8.96 -21.62 9.59
N LYS A 179 -8.82 -21.13 8.36
CA LYS A 179 -9.80 -20.26 7.71
C LYS A 179 -11.15 -20.95 7.50
N LYS A 180 -11.15 -22.23 7.10
CA LYS A 180 -12.38 -23.03 6.98
C LYS A 180 -13.08 -23.21 8.33
N GLU A 181 -12.32 -23.51 9.39
CA GLU A 181 -12.88 -23.63 10.74
C GLU A 181 -13.52 -22.33 11.22
N VAL A 182 -12.83 -21.21 11.02
CA VAL A 182 -13.34 -19.87 11.36
C VAL A 182 -14.60 -19.53 10.57
N ALA A 183 -14.69 -19.92 9.30
CA ALA A 183 -15.88 -19.68 8.48
C ALA A 183 -17.10 -20.53 8.88
N THR A 184 -16.89 -21.66 9.56
CA THR A 184 -17.97 -22.56 10.03
C THR A 184 -18.43 -22.30 11.46
N ALA A 185 -17.69 -21.48 12.22
CA ALA A 185 -17.94 -21.17 13.64
C ALA A 185 -18.79 -19.92 13.81
#